data_AF-A0A3D2G0R1-F1
#
_entry.id   AF-A0A3D2G0R1-F1
#
_cell.length_a   1.000
_cell.length_b   1.000
_cell.length_c   1.000
_cell.angle_alpha   90.00
_cell.angle_beta   90.00
_cell.angle_gamma   90.00
#
_symmetry.space_group_name_H-M   'P 1'
#
loop_
_entity.id
_entity.type
_entity.pdbx_description
1 polymer ?
#
loop_
_entity_poly.entity_id
_entity_poly.type
_entity_poly.pdbx_seq_one_letter_code
_entity_poly.pdbx_strand_id
1 'polypeptide(L)' 'AASREELRQFHEELYEAYRAELGGVNAMRKMKELWHYLSSLFIGGDELAKKIARTKDVCKFNDYVSEALSNLPLRSGE' A
#
# COMPACT_ATOMS: atom_id res chain seq x y z
N ALA A 1 -0.46 -3.66 -18.62
CA ALA A 1 -1.06 -3.12 -17.38
C ALA A 1 -0.73 -4.09 -16.27
N ALA A 2 -0.17 -3.65 -15.14
CA ALA A 2 0.03 -4.52 -14.00
C ALA A 2 -1.34 -4.96 -13.46
N SER A 3 -1.58 -6.27 -13.39
CA SER A 3 -2.85 -6.81 -12.91
C SER A 3 -2.97 -6.59 -11.39
N ARG A 4 -4.20 -6.50 -10.87
CA ARG A 4 -4.46 -6.31 -9.43
C ARG A 4 -3.81 -7.41 -8.56
N GLU A 5 -3.68 -8.61 -9.11
CA GLU A 5 -2.93 -9.71 -8.49
C GLU A 5 -1.42 -9.47 -8.43
N GLU A 6 -0.82 -8.83 -9.44
CA GLU A 6 0.59 -8.47 -9.43
C GLU A 6 0.88 -7.45 -8.33
N LEU A 7 -0.01 -6.47 -8.13
CA LEU A 7 0.14 -5.48 -7.07
C LEU A 7 -0.03 -6.09 -5.67
N ARG A 8 -0.93 -7.08 -5.51
CA ARG A 8 -1.07 -7.82 -4.24
C ARG A 8 0.14 -8.70 -3.96
N GLN A 9 0.63 -9.44 -4.95
CA GLN A 9 1.84 -10.26 -4.82
C GLN A 9 3.06 -9.38 -4.51
N PHE A 10 3.23 -8.29 -5.25
CA PHE A 10 4.31 -7.33 -4.99
C PHE A 10 4.23 -6.77 -3.57
N HIS A 11 3.03 -6.43 -3.10
CA HIS A 11 2.84 -5.94 -1.74
C HIS A 11 3.19 -6.99 -0.68
N GLU A 12 2.75 -8.23 -0.85
CA GLU A 12 3.02 -9.33 0.07
C GLU A 12 4.51 -9.67 0.12
N GLU A 13 5.13 -9.82 -1.05
CA GLU A 13 6.56 -10.10 -1.21
C GLU A 13 7.41 -8.98 -0.59
N LEU A 14 7.07 -7.72 -0.87
CA LEU A 14 7.78 -6.57 -0.31
C LEU A 14 7.61 -6.48 1.21
N TYR A 15 6.42 -6.82 1.74
CA TYR A 15 6.18 -6.85 3.17
C TYR A 15 6.99 -7.96 3.86
N GLU A 16 7.05 -9.16 3.28
CA GLU A 16 7.87 -10.25 3.78
C GLU A 16 9.36 -9.93 3.74
N ALA A 17 9.85 -9.36 2.63
CA ALA A 17 11.23 -8.90 2.51
C ALA A 17 11.57 -7.87 3.61
N TYR A 18 10.74 -6.84 3.77
CA TYR A 18 10.94 -5.85 4.83
C TYR A 18 10.85 -6.46 6.23
N ARG A 19 9.97 -7.44 6.45
CA ARG A 19 9.86 -8.14 7.74
C ARG A 19 11.12 -8.96 8.05
N ALA A 20 11.69 -9.61 7.04
CA ALA A 20 12.90 -10.40 7.16
C ALA A 20 14.15 -9.52 7.41
N GLU A 21 14.27 -8.39 6.71
CA GLU A 21 15.45 -7.52 6.81
C GLU A 21 15.39 -6.50 7.97
N LEU A 22 14.22 -5.89 8.20
CA LEU A 22 14.08 -4.77 9.14
C LEU A 22 13.33 -5.15 10.42
N GLY A 23 12.61 -6.28 10.42
CA GLY A 23 11.69 -6.67 11.49
C GLY A 23 10.30 -6.04 11.37
N GLY A 24 9.28 -6.69 11.96
CA GLY A 24 7.86 -6.38 11.69
C GLY A 24 7.42 -4.94 11.95
N VAL A 25 7.99 -4.25 12.94
CA VAL A 25 7.66 -2.84 13.25
C VAL A 25 8.24 -1.88 12.21
N ASN A 26 9.49 -2.11 11.78
CA ASN A 26 10.14 -1.27 10.77
C ASN A 26 9.55 -1.51 9.37
N ALA A 27 9.18 -2.76 9.06
CA ALA A 27 8.48 -3.11 7.83
C ALA A 27 7.19 -2.33 7.67
N MET A 28 6.38 -2.23 8.73
CA MET A 28 5.14 -1.47 8.69
C MET A 28 5.39 0.04 8.49
N ARG A 29 6.45 0.58 9.08
CA ARG A 29 6.81 2.00 8.91
C ARG A 29 7.20 2.30 7.46
N LYS A 30 7.98 1.41 6.83
CA LYS A 30 8.34 1.50 5.41
C LYS A 30 7.15 1.33 4.48
N MET A 31 6.26 0.39 4.77
CA MET A 31 5.02 0.23 4.01
C MET A 31 4.15 1.48 4.05
N LYS A 32 3.98 2.11 5.21
CA LYS A 32 3.23 3.38 5.31
C LYS A 32 3.84 4.50 4.49
N GLU A 33 5.17 4.62 4.51
CA GLU A 33 5.92 5.61 3.74
C GLU A 33 5.74 5.39 2.22
N LEU A 34 5.87 4.14 1.78
CA LEU A 34 5.67 3.75 0.39
C LEU A 34 4.23 4.01 -0.07
N TRP A 35 3.23 3.72 0.77
CA TRP A 35 1.82 4.01 0.46
C TRP A 35 1.48 5.48 0.44
N HIS A 36 2.15 6.30 1.26
CA HIS A 36 2.01 7.75 1.17
C HIS A 36 2.49 8.27 -0.19
N TYR A 37 3.54 7.66 -0.75
CA TYR A 37 4.00 7.98 -2.10
C TYR A 37 3.06 7.44 -3.19
N LEU A 38 2.69 6.15 -3.11
CA LEU A 38 1.78 5.51 -4.07
C LEU A 38 0.42 6.19 -4.13
N SER A 39 -0.10 6.64 -2.99
CA SER A 39 -1.37 7.36 -2.87
C SER A 39 -1.46 8.56 -3.82
N SER A 40 -0.34 9.27 -4.07
CA SER A 40 -0.31 10.39 -5.00
C SER A 40 -0.58 9.99 -6.46
N LEU A 41 -0.35 8.71 -6.80
CA LEU A 41 -0.64 8.13 -8.11
C LEU A 41 -2.13 7.77 -8.28
N PHE A 42 -2.94 7.77 -7.22
CA PHE A 42 -4.36 7.46 -7.29
C PHE A 42 -5.20 8.74 -7.18
N ILE A 43 -6.22 8.87 -8.02
CA ILE A 43 -7.15 10.00 -7.89
C ILE A 43 -8.04 9.77 -6.67
N GLY A 44 -7.80 10.53 -5.59
CA GLY A 44 -8.46 10.34 -4.29
C GLY A 44 -7.64 9.49 -3.30
N GLY A 45 -6.38 9.17 -3.61
CA GLY A 45 -5.54 8.37 -2.72
C GLY A 45 -5.21 9.05 -1.38
N ASP A 46 -5.37 10.36 -1.21
CA ASP A 46 -5.02 11.09 0.02
C ASP A 46 -5.79 10.59 1.26
N GLU A 47 -7.09 10.31 1.11
CA GLU A 47 -7.89 9.73 2.19
C GLU A 47 -7.40 8.33 2.57
N LEU A 48 -6.97 7.55 1.57
CA LEU A 48 -6.38 6.24 1.78
C LEU A 48 -5.05 6.33 2.55
N ALA A 49 -4.15 7.23 2.14
CA ALA A 49 -2.88 7.45 2.83
C ALA A 49 -3.12 7.84 4.29
N LYS A 50 -4.13 8.68 4.58
CA LYS A 50 -4.53 9.02 5.96
C LYS A 50 -5.03 7.80 6.74
N LYS A 51 -5.87 6.95 6.14
CA LYS A 51 -6.35 5.69 6.76
C LYS A 51 -5.19 4.73 7.06
N ILE A 52 -4.27 4.58 6.11
CA ILE A 52 -3.06 3.75 6.22
C ILE A 52 -2.12 4.28 7.30
N ALA A 53 -1.88 5.60 7.33
CA ALA A 53 -1.03 6.25 8.32
C ALA A 53 -1.55 6.04 9.76
N ARG A 54 -2.87 6.10 9.96
CA ARG A 54 -3.53 5.89 11.27
C ARG A 54 -3.62 4.43 11.67
N THR A 55 -3.64 3.51 10.72
CA THR A 55 -3.75 2.07 10.97
C THR A 55 -2.49 1.50 11.61
N LYS A 56 -2.66 0.67 12.64
CA LYS A 56 -1.55 -0.08 13.29
C LYS A 56 -1.63 -1.58 13.00
N ASP A 57 -2.72 -2.02 12.38
CA ASP A 57 -2.99 -3.42 12.02
C ASP A 57 -2.66 -3.69 10.56
N VAL A 58 -1.79 -4.66 10.32
CA VAL A 58 -1.42 -5.10 8.97
C VAL A 58 -2.61 -5.61 8.18
N CYS A 59 -3.55 -6.32 8.82
CA CYS A 59 -4.75 -6.81 8.14
C CYS A 59 -5.62 -5.66 7.62
N LYS A 60 -5.85 -4.62 8.43
CA LYS A 60 -6.63 -3.44 7.99
C LYS A 60 -5.91 -2.67 6.89
N PHE A 61 -4.59 -2.58 7.00
CA PHE A 61 -3.77 -1.95 5.98
C PHE A 61 -3.92 -2.69 4.64
N ASN A 62 -3.80 -4.03 4.62
CA ASN A 62 -3.98 -4.83 3.42
C ASN A 62 -5.39 -4.70 2.83
N ASP A 63 -6.42 -4.58 3.68
CA ASP A 63 -7.80 -4.34 3.25
C ASP A 63 -7.94 -2.98 2.53
N TYR A 64 -7.42 -1.89 3.12
CA TYR A 64 -7.40 -0.58 2.47
C TYR A 64 -6.63 -0.60 1.15
N VAL A 65 -5.49 -1.26 1.11
CA VAL A 65 -4.68 -1.44 -0.11
C VAL A 65 -5.48 -2.17 -1.19
N SER A 66 -6.15 -3.26 -0.83
CA SER A 66 -6.97 -4.03 -1.77
C SER A 66 -8.17 -3.23 -2.27
N GLU A 67 -8.83 -2.45 -1.39
CA GLU A 67 -9.92 -1.55 -1.74
C GLU A 67 -9.42 -0.46 -2.71
N ALA A 68 -8.28 0.16 -2.42
CA ALA A 68 -7.66 1.17 -3.26
C ALA A 68 -7.35 0.65 -4.67
N LEU A 69 -6.69 -0.50 -4.77
CA LEU A 69 -6.33 -1.14 -6.03
C LEU A 69 -7.56 -1.57 -6.85
N SER A 70 -8.67 -1.82 -6.18
CA SER A 70 -9.93 -2.24 -6.84
C SER A 70 -10.79 -1.05 -7.26
N ASN A 71 -10.78 0.03 -6.48
CA ASN A 71 -11.78 1.09 -6.53
C ASN A 71 -11.22 2.45 -7.00
N LEU A 72 -9.93 2.73 -6.81
CA LEU A 72 -9.33 4.00 -7.22
C LEU A 72 -8.76 3.93 -8.64
N PRO A 73 -9.16 4.85 -9.54
CA PRO A 73 -8.50 4.99 -10.83
C PRO A 73 -7.09 5.52 -10.63
N LEU A 74 -6.13 4.87 -11.30
CA LEU A 74 -4.77 5.38 -11.40
C LEU A 74 -4.81 6.70 -12.16
N ARG A 75 -4.15 7.71 -11.62
CA ARG A 75 -3.81 8.95 -12.32
C ARG A 75 -2.79 8.55 -13.38
N SER A 76 -3.27 8.10 -14.54
CA SER A 76 -2.46 7.96 -15.74
C SER A 76 -1.85 9.33 -16.00
N GLY A 77 -0.54 9.48 -15.78
CA GLY A 77 0.18 10.64 -16.24
C GLY A 77 0.11 10.65 -17.76
N GLU A 78 -0.45 11.71 -18.33
CA GLU A 78 -0.36 12.04 -19.76
C GLU A 78 1.10 12.27 -20.18
#